data_AF-A0ABD5L0Y6-F1
#
_entry.id   AF-A0ABD5L0Y6-F1
#
_cell.length_a   1.000
_cell.length_b   1.000
_cell.length_c   1.000
_cell.angle_alpha   90.00
_cell.angle_beta   90.00
_cell.angle_gamma   90.00
#
_symmetry.space_group_name_H-M   'P 1'
#
loop_
_entity.id
_entity.type
_entity.pdbx_description
1 polymer ?
#
loop_
_entity_poly.entity_id
_entity_poly.type
_entity_poly.pdbx_seq_one_letter_code
_entity_poly.pdbx_strand_id
1 'polypeptide(L)' 'MEFSLQSYESAIPCEVVADEENGRYMLRKADTSGEVFNTPSELIQWIEANWSAEQFVSTAAFHEMMKQLKSI' A
#
# COMPACT_ATOMS: atom_id res chain seq x y z
N MET A 1 -3.85 -4.82 -9.49
CA MET A 1 -3.28 -5.55 -8.33
C MET A 1 -3.90 -5.03 -7.06
N GLU A 2 -4.22 -5.90 -6.12
CA GLU A 2 -4.82 -5.54 -4.82
C GLU A 2 -4.04 -6.23 -3.71
N PHE A 3 -3.65 -5.48 -2.70
CA PHE A 3 -2.85 -5.96 -1.57
C PHE A 3 -3.57 -5.62 -0.27
N SER A 4 -3.53 -6.54 0.69
CA SER A 4 -4.01 -6.31 2.05
C SER A 4 -2.88 -6.58 3.04
N LEU A 5 -2.62 -5.61 3.92
CA LEU A 5 -1.56 -5.65 4.92
C LEU A 5 -2.16 -5.41 6.30
N GLN A 6 -2.00 -6.39 7.19
CA GLN A 6 -2.41 -6.22 8.59
C GLN A 6 -1.35 -5.42 9.35
N SER A 7 -1.74 -4.27 9.91
CA SER A 7 -0.89 -3.51 10.84
C SER A 7 -1.06 -4.02 12.28
N TYR A 8 -0.04 -3.83 13.11
CA TYR A 8 -0.14 -4.03 14.56
C TYR A 8 -0.93 -2.94 15.27
N GLU A 9 -1.00 -1.74 14.69
CA GLU A 9 -1.58 -0.55 15.34
C GLU A 9 -3.11 -0.49 15.22
N SER A 10 -3.71 -1.26 14.31
CA SER A 10 -5.16 -1.27 14.08
C SER A 10 -5.68 -2.64 13.73
N ALA A 11 -6.93 -2.90 14.10
CA ALA A 11 -7.66 -4.10 13.68
C ALA A 11 -8.06 -4.05 12.20
N ILE A 12 -8.03 -2.86 11.57
CA ILE A 12 -8.42 -2.67 10.18
C ILE A 12 -7.18 -2.86 9.30
N PRO A 13 -7.22 -3.79 8.32
CA PRO A 13 -6.11 -3.99 7.39
C PRO A 13 -5.95 -2.77 6.47
N CYS A 14 -4.71 -2.43 6.18
CA CYS A 14 -4.39 -1.48 5.13
C CYS A 14 -4.58 -2.15 3.77
N GLU A 15 -5.20 -1.45 2.83
CA GLU A 15 -5.48 -1.96 1.49
C GLU A 15 -4.77 -1.10 0.46
N VAL A 16 -4.15 -1.71 -0.55
CA VAL A 16 -3.50 -1.00 -1.65
C VAL A 16 -4.01 -1.57 -2.96
N VAL A 17 -4.60 -0.71 -3.78
CA VAL A 17 -5.10 -1.05 -5.11
C VAL A 17 -4.23 -0.32 -6.13
N ALA A 18 -3.57 -1.08 -6.99
CA ALA A 18 -2.78 -0.56 -8.11
C ALA A 18 -3.33 -1.16 -9.40
N ASP A 19 -4.20 -0.42 -10.07
CA ASP A 19 -4.81 -0.81 -11.34
C ASP A 19 -4.15 -0.04 -12.49
N GLU A 20 -3.20 -0.68 -13.14
CA GLU A 20 -2.42 -0.09 -14.24
C GLU A 20 -3.28 0.16 -15.49
N GLU A 21 -4.20 -0.77 -15.77
CA GLU A 21 -5.04 -0.71 -16.98
C GLU A 21 -5.97 0.50 -16.97
N ASN A 22 -6.45 0.90 -15.78
CA ASN A 22 -7.29 2.08 -15.61
C ASN A 22 -6.53 3.30 -15.05
N GLY A 23 -5.22 3.17 -14.77
CA GLY A 23 -4.40 4.20 -14.14
C GLY A 23 -4.92 4.61 -12.75
N ARG A 24 -5.50 3.68 -12.00
CA ARG A 24 -6.11 3.94 -10.68
C ARG A 24 -5.23 3.36 -9.59
N TYR A 25 -4.67 4.25 -8.77
CA TYR A 25 -3.85 3.87 -7.63
C TYR A 25 -4.54 4.38 -6.37
N MET A 26 -4.95 3.49 -5.48
CA MET A 26 -5.65 3.84 -4.26
C MET A 26 -5.01 3.13 -3.08
N LEU A 27 -4.99 3.79 -1.95
CA LEU A 27 -4.54 3.22 -0.70
C LEU A 27 -5.54 3.54 0.38
N ARG A 28 -5.76 2.58 1.26
CA ARG A 28 -6.57 2.69 2.46
C ARG A 28 -5.67 2.40 3.65
N LYS A 29 -5.65 3.34 4.58
CA LYS A 29 -4.92 3.26 5.82
C LYS A 29 -5.76 2.56 6.90
N ALA A 30 -5.05 2.14 7.94
CA ALA A 30 -5.59 1.58 9.18
C ALA A 30 -6.57 2.50 9.94
N ASP A 31 -6.52 3.81 9.69
CA ASP A 31 -7.41 4.84 10.27
C ASP A 31 -8.70 5.02 9.46
N THR A 32 -9.00 4.14 8.50
CA THR A 32 -10.10 4.20 7.51
C THR A 32 -10.01 5.31 6.47
N SER A 33 -9.01 6.19 6.57
CA SER A 33 -8.76 7.19 5.55
C SER A 33 -8.15 6.53 4.32
N GLY A 34 -8.45 7.06 3.13
CA GLY A 34 -7.83 6.59 1.89
C GLY A 34 -7.30 7.75 1.06
N GLU A 35 -6.25 7.47 0.29
CA GLU A 35 -5.67 8.40 -0.68
C GLU A 35 -5.69 7.76 -2.08
N VAL A 36 -5.84 8.62 -3.08
CA VAL A 36 -5.89 8.23 -4.49
C VAL A 36 -4.76 8.96 -5.20
N PHE A 37 -4.01 8.23 -6.01
CA PHE A 37 -2.86 8.70 -6.76
C PHE A 37 -3.10 8.51 -8.25
N ASN A 38 -2.50 9.38 -9.06
CA ASN A 38 -2.62 9.32 -10.51
C ASN A 38 -1.50 8.48 -11.15
N THR A 39 -0.38 8.29 -10.44
CA THR A 39 0.76 7.51 -10.92
C THR A 39 1.21 6.47 -9.89
N PRO A 40 1.82 5.35 -10.33
CA PRO A 40 2.34 4.34 -9.41
C PRO A 40 3.50 4.90 -8.57
N SER A 41 4.30 5.80 -9.15
CA SER A 41 5.43 6.44 -8.45
C SER A 41 4.98 7.26 -7.26
N GLU A 42 3.89 8.03 -7.38
CA GLU A 42 3.32 8.80 -6.27
C GLU A 42 2.86 7.88 -5.13
N LEU A 43 2.16 6.79 -5.46
CA LEU A 43 1.73 5.78 -4.49
C LEU A 43 2.94 5.19 -3.75
N ILE A 44 3.98 4.77 -4.48
CA ILE A 44 5.19 4.16 -3.90
C ILE A 44 5.90 5.16 -2.99
N GLN A 45 6.10 6.40 -3.42
CA GLN A 45 6.75 7.43 -2.60
C GLN A 45 5.95 7.72 -1.34
N TRP A 46 4.62 7.77 -1.44
CA TRP A 46 3.76 7.98 -0.28
C TRP A 46 3.89 6.81 0.70
N ILE A 47 3.88 5.57 0.22
CA ILE A 47 4.03 4.37 1.05
C ILE A 47 5.40 4.38 1.74
N GLU A 48 6.50 4.68 1.03
CA GLU A 48 7.83 4.76 1.64
C GLU A 48 7.98 5.89 2.66
N ALA A 49 7.23 6.98 2.50
CA ALA A 49 7.25 8.12 3.41
C ALA A 49 6.38 7.92 4.66
N ASN A 50 5.28 7.19 4.55
CA ASN A 50 4.28 7.07 5.62
C ASN A 50 4.25 5.70 6.29
N TRP A 51 4.66 4.64 5.60
CA TRP A 51 4.63 3.28 6.10
C TRP A 51 6.02 2.72 6.28
N SER A 52 6.21 1.98 7.36
CA SER A 52 7.40 1.19 7.62
C SER A 52 7.04 -0.29 7.71
N ALA A 53 7.89 -1.15 7.17
CA ALA A 53 7.67 -2.61 7.18
C ALA A 53 7.39 -3.15 8.60
N GLU A 54 8.04 -2.55 9.61
CA GLU A 54 7.93 -2.91 11.03
C GLU A 54 6.53 -2.64 11.63
N GLN A 55 5.72 -1.79 11.00
CA GLN A 55 4.34 -1.52 11.44
C GLN A 55 3.38 -2.66 11.08
N PHE A 56 3.80 -3.60 10.24
CA PHE A 56 2.97 -4.69 9.73
C PHE A 56 3.31 -6.02 10.36
N VAL A 57 2.28 -6.86 10.55
CA VAL A 57 2.43 -8.21 11.08
C VAL A 57 3.34 -9.05 10.20
N SER A 58 3.24 -8.87 8.89
CA SER A 58 4.08 -9.54 7.90
C SER A 58 4.93 -8.52 7.14
N THR A 59 6.15 -8.29 7.62
CA THR A 59 7.18 -7.50 6.92
C THR A 59 7.45 -8.05 5.51
N ALA A 60 7.41 -9.37 5.36
CA ALA A 60 7.56 -10.05 4.08
C ALA A 60 6.45 -9.66 3.09
N ALA A 61 5.18 -9.60 3.54
CA ALA A 61 4.07 -9.18 2.68
C ALA A 61 4.23 -7.73 2.21
N PHE A 62 4.69 -6.83 3.10
CA PHE A 62 4.97 -5.44 2.74
C PHE A 62 6.08 -5.34 1.69
N HIS A 63 7.19 -6.06 1.87
CA HIS A 63 8.29 -6.05 0.89
C HIS A 63 7.88 -6.65 -0.47
N GLU A 64 7.12 -7.75 -0.48
CA GLU A 64 6.61 -8.35 -1.71
C GLU A 64 5.63 -7.41 -2.44
N MET A 65 4.75 -6.73 -1.71
CA MET A 65 3.91 -5.67 -2.29
C MET A 65 4.76 -4.57 -2.91
N MET A 66 5.72 -4.02 -2.18
CA MET A 66 6.60 -2.95 -2.67
C MET A 66 7.39 -3.37 -3.91
N LYS A 67 7.86 -4.62 -3.95
CA LYS A 67 8.56 -5.18 -5.11
C LYS A 67 7.64 -5.29 -6.32
N GLN A 68 6.40 -5.75 -6.13
CA GLN A 68 5.42 -5.81 -7.20
C GLN A 68 5.06 -4.41 -7.70
N LEU A 69 4.80 -3.45 -6.79
CA LEU A 69 4.52 -2.05 -7.13
C LEU A 69 5.66 -1.40 -7.91
N LYS A 70 6.92 -1.67 -7.56
CA LYS A 70 8.10 -1.15 -8.27
C LYS A 70 8.36 -1.84 -9.61
N SER A 71 7.68 -2.95 -9.89
CA SER A 71 7.79 -3.70 -11.15
C SER A 71 6.68 -3.34 -12.16
N ILE A 72 5.79 -2.43 -11.77
CA ILE A 72 4.76 -1.78 -12.59
C ILE A 72 5.45 -0.81 -13.55
#